data_AF-A0A1M5ZS34-F1
#
_entry.id   AF-A0A1M5ZS34-F1
#
_cell.length_a   1.000
_cell.length_b   1.000
_cell.length_c   1.000
_cell.angle_alpha   90.00
_cell.angle_beta   90.00
_cell.angle_gamma   90.00
#
_symmetry.space_group_name_H-M   'P 1'
#
loop_
_entity.id
_entity.type
_entity.pdbx_description
1 polymer ?
#
loop_
_entity_poly.entity_id
_entity_poly.type
_entity_poly.pdbx_seq_one_letter_code
_entity_poly.pdbx_strand_id
1 'polypeptide(L)'
;MYISISPQKQGGNYPKSSGGFVAYLEKENEEDINMQKEFFFNQDEEHITPEQVVQAIDQNTAKLKAKEPKFYSITLSPSQRELGQLQNSSKDLKAYTRAVMKDYVTCFNRELDGRPIAIKDILYFAKVEHQRTYKGTDIQVRENQPYATKILKLHSEIRKIRQGSAQGRIEDLAREVARLEQQAPHQQNGKRIIQGMPKAGNQSHIHIIVSRKDASNTISLSPGSKYKASQTN
;
A
#
# COMPACT_ATOMS: atom_id res chain seq x y z
N MET A 1 -15.08 2.04 -4.05
CA MET A 1 -13.81 2.41 -3.41
C MET A 1 -13.51 1.60 -2.15
N TYR A 2 -12.23 1.33 -1.87
CA TYR A 2 -11.72 0.83 -0.58
C TYR A 2 -10.78 1.87 0.06
N ILE A 3 -10.91 2.09 1.38
CA ILE A 3 -10.04 2.99 2.16
C ILE A 3 -9.55 2.24 3.39
N SER A 4 -8.26 2.36 3.69
CA SER A 4 -7.69 1.85 4.95
C SER A 4 -6.85 2.92 5.63
N ILE A 5 -6.92 2.99 6.95
CA ILE A 5 -6.04 3.81 7.80
C ILE A 5 -5.34 2.88 8.77
N SER A 6 -4.03 2.96 8.91
CA SER A 6 -3.26 2.08 9.79
C SER A 6 -2.10 2.79 10.46
N PRO A 7 -1.90 2.60 11.77
CA PRO A 7 -0.69 3.06 12.43
C PRO A 7 0.51 2.27 11.89
N GLN A 8 1.55 2.95 11.43
CA GLN A 8 2.65 2.29 10.74
C GLN A 8 3.54 1.53 11.70
N LYS A 9 3.75 0.24 11.40
CA LYS A 9 4.52 -0.71 12.21
C LYS A 9 5.48 -1.47 11.32
N GLN A 10 6.63 -1.80 11.87
CA GLN A 10 7.57 -2.74 11.27
C GLN A 10 7.72 -3.92 12.24
N GLY A 11 7.18 -5.07 11.87
CA GLY A 11 6.98 -6.18 12.80
C GLY A 11 6.02 -5.79 13.94
N GLY A 12 6.46 -5.97 15.19
CA GLY A 12 5.69 -5.62 16.39
C GLY A 12 5.87 -4.17 16.90
N ASN A 13 6.79 -3.40 16.33
CA ASN A 13 7.22 -2.10 16.86
C ASN A 13 6.84 -0.92 15.95
N TYR A 14 6.76 0.26 16.54
CA TYR A 14 6.62 1.52 15.80
C TYR A 14 8.01 2.02 15.38
N PRO A 15 8.28 2.17 14.08
CA PRO A 15 9.58 2.62 13.61
C PRO A 15 9.82 4.07 14.05
N LYS A 16 11.09 4.38 14.34
CA LYS A 16 11.51 5.76 14.67
C LYS A 16 11.54 6.66 13.43
N SER A 17 11.75 6.07 12.26
CA SER A 17 11.89 6.75 10.98
C SER A 17 10.84 6.25 9.99
N SER A 18 10.40 7.17 9.13
CA SER A 18 9.55 6.89 7.96
C SER A 18 10.34 6.40 6.74
N GLY A 19 11.68 6.44 6.77
CA GLY A 19 12.54 6.09 5.63
C GLY A 19 12.25 4.73 5.01
N GLY A 20 12.04 3.69 5.80
CA GLY A 20 11.70 2.36 5.28
C GLY A 20 10.34 2.32 4.56
N PHE A 21 9.36 3.09 5.03
CA PHE A 21 8.06 3.18 4.38
C PHE A 21 8.13 4.04 3.11
N VAL A 22 8.84 5.15 3.15
CA VAL A 22 9.04 6.02 1.98
C VAL A 22 9.80 5.29 0.88
N ALA A 23 10.89 4.57 1.20
CA ALA A 23 11.63 3.75 0.24
C ALA A 23 10.74 2.67 -0.40
N TYR A 24 9.83 2.05 0.38
CA TYR A 24 8.87 1.10 -0.18
C TYR A 24 7.94 1.72 -1.23
N LEU A 25 7.58 3.00 -1.10
CA LEU A 25 6.77 3.73 -2.07
C LEU A 25 7.56 4.21 -3.29
N GLU A 26 8.90 4.17 -3.25
CA GLU A 26 9.76 4.52 -4.39
C GLU A 26 9.96 3.36 -5.38
N LYS A 27 9.55 2.13 -5.04
CA LYS A 27 9.76 0.94 -5.87
C LYS A 27 9.39 1.12 -7.35
N GLU A 28 8.26 1.78 -7.66
CA GLU A 28 7.81 1.97 -9.04
C GLU A 28 8.69 2.97 -9.82
N ASN A 29 9.30 3.94 -9.14
CA ASN A 29 10.23 4.89 -9.76
C ASN A 29 11.61 4.27 -10.02
N GLU A 30 11.98 3.22 -9.29
CA GLU A 30 13.27 2.51 -9.44
C GLU A 30 13.21 1.42 -10.52
N GLU A 31 12.04 0.80 -10.70
CA GLU A 31 11.85 -0.32 -11.62
C GLU A 31 11.71 0.09 -13.10
N ASP A 32 11.27 1.33 -13.39
CA ASP A 32 11.03 1.78 -14.77
C ASP A 32 11.76 3.09 -15.12
N ILE A 33 12.95 2.94 -15.73
CA ILE A 33 13.83 4.04 -16.16
C ILE A 33 13.16 4.93 -17.24
N ASN A 34 12.14 4.42 -17.95
CA ASN A 34 11.50 5.11 -19.06
C ASN A 34 10.12 5.71 -18.71
N MET A 35 9.61 5.49 -17.49
CA MET A 35 8.38 6.12 -17.01
C MET A 35 8.66 7.50 -16.39
N GLN A 36 7.67 8.39 -16.54
CA GLN A 36 7.63 9.63 -15.78
C GLN A 36 7.60 9.30 -14.29
N LYS A 37 8.59 9.77 -13.54
CA LYS A 37 8.65 9.57 -12.10
C LYS A 37 7.45 10.23 -11.43
N GLU A 38 6.77 9.49 -10.56
CA GLU A 38 5.76 10.07 -9.68
C GLU A 38 6.46 10.62 -8.43
N PHE A 39 6.26 11.90 -8.15
CA PHE A 39 6.74 12.55 -6.94
C PHE A 39 5.70 12.46 -5.82
N PHE A 40 6.15 12.67 -4.58
CA PHE A 40 5.22 12.93 -3.50
C PHE A 40 4.57 14.30 -3.69
N PHE A 41 3.34 14.42 -3.21
CA PHE A 41 2.56 15.66 -3.21
C PHE A 41 1.86 15.85 -1.87
N ASN A 42 1.43 17.07 -1.59
CA ASN A 42 0.61 17.39 -0.43
C ASN A 42 -0.56 18.31 -0.85
N GLN A 43 -1.08 19.09 0.10
CA GLN A 43 -2.19 20.00 -0.16
C GLN A 43 -1.85 21.07 -1.22
N ASP A 44 -0.60 21.52 -1.24
CA ASP A 44 -0.17 22.74 -1.94
C ASP A 44 0.97 22.48 -2.96
N GLU A 45 1.75 21.42 -2.78
CA GLU A 45 2.93 21.08 -3.59
C GLU A 45 2.78 19.70 -4.27
N GLU A 46 3.42 19.53 -5.44
CA GLU A 46 3.34 18.29 -6.25
C GLU A 46 4.69 17.61 -6.54
N HIS A 47 5.80 18.26 -6.17
CA HIS A 47 7.16 17.81 -6.50
C HIS A 47 8.01 17.69 -5.24
N ILE A 48 7.60 16.82 -4.33
CA ILE A 48 8.26 16.60 -3.05
C ILE A 48 9.10 15.32 -3.16
N THR A 49 10.37 15.41 -2.76
CA THR A 49 11.30 14.27 -2.83
C THR A 49 11.13 13.33 -1.63
N PRO A 50 11.55 12.06 -1.76
CA PRO A 50 11.57 11.11 -0.65
C PRO A 50 12.30 11.65 0.60
N GLU A 51 13.43 12.32 0.41
CA GLU A 51 14.24 12.87 1.49
C GLU A 51 13.49 13.97 2.26
N GLN A 52 12.76 14.84 1.54
CA GLN A 52 11.93 15.88 2.15
C GLN A 52 10.80 15.26 2.99
N VAL A 53 10.15 14.21 2.49
CA VAL A 53 9.11 13.49 3.23
C VAL A 53 9.67 12.88 4.51
N VAL A 54 10.80 12.16 4.41
CA VAL A 54 11.44 11.52 5.56
C VAL A 54 11.85 12.54 6.60
N GLN A 55 12.51 13.61 6.18
CA GLN A 55 12.95 14.68 7.08
C GLN A 55 11.76 15.31 7.81
N ALA A 56 10.70 15.68 7.07
CA ALA A 56 9.53 16.34 7.66
C ALA A 56 8.80 15.44 8.66
N ILE A 57 8.56 14.17 8.32
CA ILE A 57 7.84 13.25 9.21
C ILE A 57 8.67 12.89 10.44
N ASP A 58 9.97 12.61 10.28
CA ASP A 58 10.82 12.15 11.37
C ASP A 58 11.07 13.26 12.42
N GLN A 59 11.14 14.52 11.97
CA GLN A 59 11.24 15.68 12.85
C GLN A 59 9.91 16.02 13.56
N ASN A 60 8.77 15.60 13.00
CA ASN A 60 7.44 15.89 13.54
C ASN A 60 6.97 14.84 14.58
N THR A 61 7.82 14.52 15.55
CA THR A 61 7.59 13.44 16.54
C THR A 61 7.68 13.89 18.01
N ALA A 62 7.54 15.19 18.28
CA ALA A 62 7.78 15.75 19.60
C ALA A 62 6.89 15.12 20.68
N LYS A 63 7.55 14.69 21.77
CA LYS A 63 6.96 14.04 22.95
C LYS A 63 6.28 12.68 22.68
N LEU A 64 6.40 12.11 21.48
CA LEU A 64 5.89 10.77 21.20
C LEU A 64 6.83 9.69 21.77
N LYS A 65 6.28 8.73 22.51
CA LYS A 65 7.02 7.60 23.10
C LYS A 65 7.38 6.55 22.05
N ALA A 66 8.30 5.64 22.37
CA ALA A 66 8.67 4.54 21.47
C ALA A 66 7.50 3.57 21.15
N LYS A 67 6.58 3.39 22.10
CA LYS A 67 5.37 2.56 21.96
C LYS A 67 4.21 3.25 21.25
N GLU A 68 4.47 4.38 20.61
CA GLU A 68 3.47 5.21 19.94
C GLU A 68 3.81 5.33 18.45
N PRO A 69 2.83 5.16 17.53
CA PRO A 69 3.07 5.40 16.11
C PRO A 69 3.55 6.83 15.88
N LYS A 70 4.54 7.00 15.00
CA LYS A 70 5.04 8.32 14.59
C LYS A 70 4.21 8.90 13.46
N PHE A 71 3.71 8.04 12.59
CA PHE A 71 2.86 8.37 11.47
C PHE A 71 1.85 7.23 11.23
N TYR A 72 0.83 7.56 10.46
CA TYR A 72 -0.17 6.64 9.95
C TYR A 72 0.00 6.57 8.44
N SER A 73 -0.39 5.44 7.84
CA SER A 73 -0.66 5.44 6.40
C SER A 73 -2.14 5.30 6.13
N ILE A 74 -2.58 6.01 5.09
CA ILE A 74 -3.89 5.87 4.49
C ILE A 74 -3.67 5.31 3.08
N THR A 75 -4.51 4.37 2.67
CA THR A 75 -4.54 3.89 1.29
C THR A 75 -5.89 4.18 0.70
N LEU A 76 -5.91 4.90 -0.41
CA LEU A 76 -7.11 5.12 -1.22
C LEU A 76 -7.02 4.19 -2.43
N SER A 77 -7.94 3.24 -2.50
CA SER A 77 -7.99 2.23 -3.55
C SER A 77 -9.31 2.36 -4.32
N PRO A 78 -9.34 3.18 -5.38
CA PRO A 78 -10.47 3.19 -6.30
C PRO A 78 -10.68 1.79 -6.89
N SER A 79 -11.95 1.48 -7.14
CA SER A 79 -12.40 0.29 -7.86
C SER A 79 -12.10 0.43 -9.35
N GLN A 80 -12.11 -0.70 -10.07
CA GLN A 80 -11.93 -0.69 -11.54
C GLN A 80 -12.95 0.21 -12.25
N ARG A 81 -14.20 0.24 -11.75
CA ARG A 81 -15.24 1.14 -12.28
C ARG A 81 -14.88 2.61 -12.08
N GLU A 82 -14.41 2.99 -10.89
CA GLU A 82 -14.00 4.37 -10.59
C GLU A 82 -12.77 4.78 -11.42
N LEU A 83 -11.78 3.89 -11.55
CA LEU A 83 -10.60 4.13 -12.38
C LEU A 83 -10.94 4.30 -13.87
N GLY A 84 -11.95 3.59 -14.37
CA GLY A 84 -12.43 3.73 -15.75
C GLY A 84 -13.13 5.06 -16.06
N GLN A 85 -13.40 5.89 -15.05
CA GLN A 85 -13.98 7.23 -15.23
C GLN A 85 -12.92 8.34 -15.25
N LEU A 86 -11.65 8.02 -14.95
CA LEU A 86 -10.58 9.02 -14.90
C LEU A 86 -10.10 9.32 -16.31
N GLN A 87 -9.95 10.61 -16.63
CA GLN A 87 -9.39 11.04 -17.91
C GLN A 87 -7.87 11.21 -17.81
N ASN A 88 -7.40 11.75 -16.68
CA ASN A 88 -5.98 11.94 -16.38
C ASN A 88 -5.68 11.32 -15.02
N SER A 89 -5.39 10.00 -14.99
CA SER A 89 -5.30 9.20 -13.76
C SER A 89 -4.50 9.90 -12.65
N SER A 90 -3.27 10.36 -12.91
CA SER A 90 -2.44 11.02 -11.89
C SER A 90 -3.06 12.33 -11.39
N LYS A 91 -3.46 13.23 -12.29
CA LYS A 91 -4.05 14.54 -11.94
C LYS A 91 -5.37 14.40 -11.18
N ASP A 92 -6.25 13.52 -11.66
CA ASP A 92 -7.57 13.31 -11.08
C ASP A 92 -7.45 12.66 -9.69
N LEU A 93 -6.53 11.71 -9.51
CA LEU A 93 -6.26 11.08 -8.21
C LEU A 93 -5.61 12.05 -7.21
N LYS A 94 -4.73 12.95 -7.65
CA LYS A 94 -4.16 14.02 -6.81
C LYS A 94 -5.25 14.98 -6.33
N ALA A 95 -6.10 15.44 -7.23
CA ALA A 95 -7.23 16.31 -6.89
C ALA A 95 -8.20 15.64 -5.92
N TYR A 96 -8.55 14.38 -6.18
CA TYR A 96 -9.40 13.57 -5.30
C TYR A 96 -8.78 13.40 -3.91
N THR A 97 -7.47 13.11 -3.84
CA THR A 97 -6.74 12.97 -2.57
C THR A 97 -6.82 14.23 -1.73
N ARG A 98 -6.64 15.42 -2.35
CA ARG A 98 -6.78 16.70 -1.65
C ARG A 98 -8.19 16.94 -1.11
N ALA A 99 -9.22 16.52 -1.85
CA ALA A 99 -10.60 16.58 -1.37
C ALA A 99 -10.82 15.64 -0.17
N VAL A 100 -10.37 14.39 -0.27
CA VAL A 100 -10.44 13.41 0.82
C VAL A 100 -9.71 13.90 2.07
N MET A 101 -8.55 14.54 1.94
CA MET A 101 -7.80 15.03 3.09
C MET A 101 -8.48 16.22 3.78
N LYS A 102 -9.26 17.04 3.05
CA LYS A 102 -10.12 18.07 3.65
C LYS A 102 -11.24 17.44 4.48
N ASP A 103 -11.87 16.36 3.99
CA ASP A 103 -12.89 15.65 4.76
C ASP A 103 -12.27 14.91 5.97
N TYR A 104 -11.09 14.33 5.78
CA TYR A 104 -10.35 13.63 6.83
C TYR A 104 -10.11 14.50 8.06
N VAL A 105 -9.72 15.78 7.89
CA VAL A 105 -9.48 16.65 9.05
C VAL A 105 -10.75 17.00 9.82
N THR A 106 -11.91 17.02 9.17
CA THR A 106 -13.20 17.25 9.86
C THR A 106 -13.58 16.12 10.80
N CYS A 107 -12.98 14.94 10.63
CA CYS A 107 -13.23 13.77 11.47
C CYS A 107 -12.50 13.84 12.82
N PHE A 108 -11.60 14.80 13.03
CA PHE A 108 -10.99 15.02 14.34
C PHE A 108 -11.94 15.77 15.26
N ASN A 109 -12.41 15.10 16.30
CA ASN A 109 -13.12 15.75 17.41
C ASN A 109 -12.14 16.49 18.34
N ARG A 110 -11.36 17.43 17.80
CA ARG A 110 -10.31 18.16 18.51
C ARG A 110 -10.25 19.61 18.03
N GLU A 111 -9.84 20.49 18.92
CA GLU A 111 -9.60 21.89 18.61
C GLU A 111 -8.11 22.24 18.74
N LEU A 112 -7.69 23.22 17.95
CA LEU A 112 -6.40 23.88 18.01
C LEU A 112 -6.68 25.38 18.08
N ASP A 113 -6.27 26.03 19.17
CA ASP A 113 -6.52 27.46 19.43
C ASP A 113 -8.00 27.86 19.32
N GLY A 114 -8.90 27.03 19.88
CA GLY A 114 -10.35 27.30 19.95
C GLY A 114 -11.10 27.15 18.63
N ARG A 115 -10.48 26.55 17.60
CA ARG A 115 -11.13 26.20 16.34
C ARG A 115 -10.93 24.73 15.98
N PRO A 116 -11.82 24.13 15.16
CA PRO A 116 -11.62 22.79 14.62
C PRO A 116 -10.31 22.66 13.85
N ILE A 117 -9.77 21.44 13.81
CA ILE A 117 -8.61 21.10 12.98
C ILE A 117 -8.93 21.36 11.51
N ALA A 118 -8.03 22.06 10.83
CA ALA A 118 -8.10 22.37 9.41
C ALA A 118 -6.99 21.65 8.65
N ILE A 119 -7.10 21.64 7.32
CA ILE A 119 -6.14 20.95 6.44
C ILE A 119 -4.70 21.44 6.62
N LYS A 120 -4.52 22.74 6.89
CA LYS A 120 -3.22 23.37 7.15
C LYS A 120 -2.57 22.92 8.47
N ASP A 121 -3.34 22.32 9.37
CA ASP A 121 -2.84 21.90 10.68
C ASP A 121 -2.29 20.47 10.66
N ILE A 122 -2.43 19.73 9.55
CA ILE A 122 -1.88 18.38 9.44
C ILE A 122 -0.66 18.36 8.54
N LEU A 123 0.31 17.50 8.90
CA LEU A 123 1.45 17.20 8.05
C LEU A 123 1.17 15.87 7.33
N TYR A 124 0.99 15.93 6.01
CA TYR A 124 0.83 14.73 5.19
C TYR A 124 1.55 14.85 3.85
N PHE A 125 1.89 13.70 3.30
CA PHE A 125 2.37 13.54 1.94
C PHE A 125 1.65 12.36 1.30
N ALA A 126 1.44 12.40 0.01
CA ALA A 126 0.77 11.36 -0.75
C ALA A 126 1.56 11.04 -2.01
N LYS A 127 1.39 9.83 -2.52
CA LYS A 127 1.99 9.36 -3.77
C LYS A 127 1.01 8.46 -4.52
N VAL A 128 0.94 8.64 -5.82
CA VAL A 128 0.18 7.76 -6.72
C VAL A 128 1.08 6.58 -7.12
N GLU A 129 0.54 5.37 -7.00
CA GLU A 129 1.15 4.13 -7.52
C GLU A 129 0.22 3.53 -8.57
N HIS A 130 0.79 2.94 -9.62
CA HIS A 130 0.06 2.47 -10.80
C HIS A 130 -0.11 0.95 -10.87
N GLN A 131 0.67 0.19 -10.09
CA GLN A 131 0.66 -1.27 -10.12
C GLN A 131 0.22 -1.85 -8.78
N ARG A 132 -0.48 -2.98 -8.83
CA ARG A 132 -0.77 -3.80 -7.65
C ARG A 132 -0.41 -5.23 -7.94
N THR A 133 0.10 -5.94 -6.95
CA THR A 133 0.36 -7.38 -7.06
C THR A 133 -0.67 -8.19 -6.30
N TYR A 134 -0.87 -9.44 -6.71
CA TYR A 134 -1.71 -10.38 -5.96
C TYR A 134 -1.05 -10.73 -4.62
N LYS A 135 -1.79 -10.54 -3.54
CA LYS A 135 -1.35 -10.91 -2.18
C LYS A 135 -1.64 -12.40 -1.94
N GLY A 136 -0.87 -13.04 -1.06
CA GLY A 136 -1.14 -14.44 -0.67
C GLY A 136 -2.54 -14.64 -0.03
N THR A 137 -3.10 -13.57 0.52
CA THR A 137 -4.45 -13.54 1.10
C THR A 137 -5.56 -13.33 0.07
N ASP A 138 -5.24 -12.95 -1.17
CA ASP A 138 -6.23 -12.72 -2.22
C ASP A 138 -6.93 -14.04 -2.55
N ILE A 139 -8.25 -13.98 -2.74
CA ILE A 139 -9.07 -15.18 -2.96
C ILE A 139 -8.61 -15.98 -4.18
N GLN A 140 -8.18 -15.29 -5.24
CA GLN A 140 -7.64 -15.91 -6.45
C GLN A 140 -6.40 -16.76 -6.15
N VAL A 141 -5.49 -16.26 -5.31
CA VAL A 141 -4.27 -16.98 -4.93
C VAL A 141 -4.63 -18.17 -4.03
N ARG A 142 -5.52 -17.97 -3.06
CA ARG A 142 -5.97 -19.01 -2.12
C ARG A 142 -6.67 -20.16 -2.85
N GLU A 143 -7.58 -19.87 -3.76
CA GLU A 143 -8.32 -20.89 -4.51
C GLU A 143 -7.45 -21.60 -5.55
N ASN A 144 -6.37 -20.97 -6.02
CA ASN A 144 -5.35 -21.61 -6.84
C ASN A 144 -4.35 -22.48 -6.03
N GLN A 145 -4.33 -22.39 -4.70
CA GLN A 145 -3.34 -23.06 -3.85
C GLN A 145 -3.34 -24.60 -3.98
N PRO A 146 -4.49 -25.30 -4.10
CA PRO A 146 -4.50 -26.74 -4.31
C PRO A 146 -3.79 -27.16 -5.61
N TYR A 147 -3.93 -26.37 -6.68
CA TYR A 147 -3.25 -26.59 -7.95
C TYR A 147 -1.75 -26.31 -7.81
N ALA A 148 -1.38 -25.20 -7.18
CA ALA A 148 0.02 -24.85 -6.89
C ALA A 148 0.74 -25.97 -6.14
N THR A 149 0.07 -26.57 -5.15
CA THR A 149 0.63 -27.66 -4.34
C THR A 149 0.85 -28.93 -5.16
N LYS A 150 -0.09 -29.29 -6.03
CA LYS A 150 0.06 -30.45 -6.93
C LYS A 150 1.19 -30.24 -7.92
N ILE A 151 1.24 -29.06 -8.55
CA ILE A 151 2.30 -28.68 -9.49
C ILE A 151 3.69 -28.73 -8.82
N LEU A 152 3.81 -28.22 -7.60
CA LEU A 152 5.06 -28.25 -6.84
C LEU A 152 5.54 -29.69 -6.59
N LYS A 153 4.62 -30.61 -6.25
CA LYS A 153 4.95 -32.04 -6.07
C LYS A 153 5.48 -32.65 -7.36
N LEU A 154 4.80 -32.42 -8.49
CA LEU A 154 5.23 -32.90 -9.80
C LEU A 154 6.60 -32.34 -10.21
N HIS A 155 6.86 -31.05 -9.97
CA HIS A 155 8.18 -30.46 -10.19
C HIS A 155 9.27 -31.11 -9.32
N SER A 156 8.96 -31.43 -8.06
CA SER A 156 9.89 -32.16 -7.20
C SER A 156 10.17 -33.58 -7.71
N GLU A 157 9.16 -34.28 -8.23
CA GLU A 157 9.32 -35.62 -8.82
C GLU A 157 10.17 -35.56 -10.09
N ILE A 158 9.90 -34.61 -10.99
CA ILE A 158 10.71 -34.35 -12.19
C ILE A 158 12.18 -34.10 -11.79
N ARG A 159 12.43 -33.30 -10.74
CA ARG A 159 13.78 -33.05 -10.24
C ARG A 159 14.46 -34.34 -9.75
N LYS A 160 13.75 -35.20 -8.99
CA LYS A 160 14.29 -36.48 -8.50
C LYS A 160 14.65 -37.44 -9.64
N ILE A 161 13.81 -37.52 -10.67
CA ILE A 161 14.06 -38.35 -11.86
C ILE A 161 15.29 -37.84 -12.61
N ARG A 162 15.42 -36.53 -12.82
CA ARG A 162 16.61 -35.93 -13.45
C ARG A 162 17.91 -36.20 -12.70
N GLN A 163 17.83 -36.35 -11.38
CA GLN A 163 18.97 -36.67 -10.51
C GLN A 163 19.26 -38.18 -10.39
N GLY A 164 18.50 -39.05 -11.07
CA GLY A 164 18.66 -40.51 -10.99
C GLY A 164 18.19 -41.13 -9.68
N SER A 165 17.55 -40.35 -8.80
CA SER A 165 17.05 -40.79 -7.49
C SER A 165 15.63 -41.35 -7.52
N ALA A 166 14.97 -41.34 -8.69
CA ALA A 166 13.65 -41.91 -8.93
C ALA A 166 13.52 -42.34 -10.40
N GLN A 167 12.57 -43.25 -10.69
CA GLN A 167 12.21 -43.65 -12.04
C GLN A 167 10.86 -43.04 -12.44
N GLY A 168 10.68 -42.71 -13.73
CA GLY A 168 9.42 -42.20 -14.26
C GLY A 168 9.57 -41.47 -15.60
N ARG A 169 8.45 -41.21 -16.28
CA ARG A 169 8.43 -40.46 -17.55
C ARG A 169 8.22 -38.98 -17.30
N ILE A 170 9.27 -38.18 -17.49
CA ILE A 170 9.23 -36.72 -17.31
C ILE A 170 8.15 -36.07 -18.19
N GLU A 171 7.95 -36.57 -19.41
CA GLU A 171 6.94 -36.07 -20.34
C GLU A 171 5.50 -36.20 -19.82
N ASP A 172 5.20 -37.28 -19.08
CA ASP A 172 3.86 -37.47 -18.48
C ASP A 172 3.63 -36.45 -17.36
N LEU A 173 4.62 -36.28 -16.48
CA LEU A 173 4.55 -35.31 -15.39
C LEU A 173 4.45 -33.88 -15.93
N ALA A 174 5.16 -33.56 -17.02
CA ALA A 174 5.09 -32.26 -17.68
C ALA A 174 3.71 -32.00 -18.29
N ARG A 175 3.09 -33.01 -18.92
CA ARG A 175 1.71 -32.92 -19.43
C ARG A 175 0.70 -32.69 -18.29
N GLU A 176 0.88 -33.37 -17.17
CA GLU A 176 0.03 -33.18 -16.00
C GLU A 176 0.19 -31.78 -15.37
N VAL A 177 1.41 -31.24 -15.30
CA VAL A 177 1.65 -29.84 -14.89
C VAL A 177 0.90 -28.88 -15.80
N ALA A 178 1.02 -29.03 -17.12
CA ALA A 178 0.33 -28.17 -18.08
C ALA A 178 -1.20 -28.25 -17.92
N ARG A 179 -1.75 -29.46 -17.70
CA ARG A 179 -3.16 -29.68 -17.41
C ARG A 179 -3.61 -28.95 -16.14
N LEU A 180 -2.83 -29.05 -15.06
CA LEU A 180 -3.15 -28.39 -13.79
C LEU A 180 -3.07 -26.86 -13.89
N GLU A 181 -2.12 -26.31 -14.63
CA GLU A 181 -2.04 -24.86 -14.87
C GLU A 181 -3.27 -24.35 -15.64
N GLN A 182 -3.71 -25.09 -16.67
CA GLN A 182 -4.91 -24.75 -17.44
C GLN A 182 -6.22 -24.94 -16.68
N GLN A 183 -6.27 -25.89 -15.73
CA GLN A 183 -7.47 -26.16 -14.93
C GLN A 183 -7.60 -25.27 -13.70
N ALA A 184 -6.59 -24.46 -13.38
CA ALA A 184 -6.66 -23.57 -12.24
C ALA A 184 -7.78 -22.54 -12.46
N PRO A 185 -8.65 -22.30 -11.46
CA PRO A 185 -9.86 -21.51 -11.63
C PRO A 185 -9.58 -20.03 -11.89
N HIS A 186 -8.48 -19.49 -11.36
CA HIS A 186 -8.15 -18.07 -11.51
C HIS A 186 -6.93 -17.88 -12.39
N GLN A 187 -7.12 -17.27 -13.55
CA GLN A 187 -6.07 -17.04 -14.53
C GLN A 187 -6.05 -15.59 -14.99
N GLN A 188 -4.87 -15.13 -15.38
CA GLN A 188 -4.63 -13.86 -16.03
C GLN A 188 -3.77 -14.13 -17.25
N ASN A 189 -4.26 -13.74 -18.44
CA ASN A 189 -3.58 -13.97 -19.72
C ASN A 189 -3.16 -15.45 -19.92
N GLY A 190 -4.05 -16.39 -19.57
CA GLY A 190 -3.82 -17.83 -19.68
C GLY A 190 -2.82 -18.41 -18.67
N LYS A 191 -2.33 -17.61 -17.72
CA LYS A 191 -1.45 -18.08 -16.63
C LYS A 191 -2.20 -18.08 -15.32
N ARG A 192 -2.02 -19.12 -14.51
CA ARG A 192 -2.55 -19.17 -13.15
C ARG A 192 -2.07 -17.98 -12.34
N ILE A 193 -3.02 -17.31 -11.67
CA ILE A 193 -2.71 -16.22 -10.76
C ILE A 193 -1.93 -16.75 -9.55
N ILE A 194 -0.78 -16.11 -9.26
CA ILE A 194 0.09 -16.44 -8.13
C ILE A 194 0.39 -15.20 -7.30
N GLN A 195 0.80 -15.39 -6.05
CA GLN A 195 1.28 -14.30 -5.20
C GLN A 195 2.45 -13.57 -5.88
N GLY A 196 2.43 -12.24 -5.80
CA GLY A 196 3.44 -11.38 -6.41
C GLY A 196 3.22 -11.09 -7.90
N MET A 197 2.31 -11.82 -8.57
CA MET A 197 1.97 -11.51 -9.97
C MET A 197 1.33 -10.11 -10.05
N PRO A 198 1.77 -9.22 -10.96
CA PRO A 198 1.11 -7.95 -11.22
C PRO A 198 -0.34 -8.16 -11.70
N LYS A 199 -1.27 -7.38 -11.17
CA LYS A 199 -2.67 -7.38 -11.58
C LYS A 199 -2.81 -6.64 -12.90
N ALA A 200 -3.57 -7.21 -13.83
CA ALA A 200 -3.86 -6.59 -15.12
C ALA A 200 -4.81 -5.38 -14.99
N GLY A 201 -4.84 -4.56 -16.04
CA GLY A 201 -5.69 -3.36 -16.10
C GLY A 201 -5.14 -2.20 -15.28
N ASN A 202 -5.92 -1.12 -15.17
CA ASN A 202 -5.53 0.04 -14.38
C ASN A 202 -5.58 -0.31 -12.88
N GLN A 203 -4.44 -0.26 -12.20
CA GLN A 203 -4.34 -0.58 -10.77
C GLN A 203 -4.00 0.65 -9.92
N SER A 204 -4.22 1.85 -10.47
CA SER A 204 -3.84 3.10 -9.80
C SER A 204 -4.46 3.20 -8.39
N HIS A 205 -3.66 3.68 -7.45
CA HIS A 205 -4.03 3.90 -6.05
C HIS A 205 -3.15 4.95 -5.41
N ILE A 206 -3.56 5.42 -4.23
CA ILE A 206 -2.82 6.43 -3.50
C ILE A 206 -2.39 5.87 -2.15
N HIS A 207 -1.12 6.07 -1.84
CA HIS A 207 -0.58 5.95 -0.50
C HIS A 207 -0.41 7.35 0.10
N ILE A 208 -0.90 7.54 1.32
CA ILE A 208 -0.77 8.79 2.06
C ILE A 208 -0.05 8.48 3.37
N ILE A 209 1.00 9.22 3.68
CA ILE A 209 1.65 9.25 4.98
C ILE A 209 1.17 10.49 5.74
N VAL A 210 0.66 10.31 6.95
CA VAL A 210 0.17 11.40 7.80
C VAL A 210 0.90 11.35 9.13
N SER A 211 1.52 12.44 9.54
CA SER A 211 2.13 12.52 10.85
C SER A 211 1.09 12.31 11.96
N ARG A 212 1.50 11.67 13.05
CA ARG A 212 0.67 11.60 14.26
C ARG A 212 0.57 12.97 14.94
N LYS A 213 1.49 13.88 14.69
CA LYS A 213 1.48 15.22 15.23
C LYS A 213 0.84 16.16 14.22
N ASP A 214 0.27 17.25 14.72
CA ASP A 214 -0.10 18.36 13.86
C ASP A 214 1.15 19.00 13.22
N ALA A 215 0.96 19.83 12.21
CA ALA A 215 2.04 20.48 11.46
C ALA A 215 2.97 21.30 12.36
N SER A 216 2.46 21.89 13.46
CA SER A 216 3.29 22.64 14.42
C SER A 216 4.07 21.75 15.42
N ASN A 217 3.88 20.43 15.36
CA ASN A 217 4.52 19.46 16.24
C ASN A 217 4.11 19.57 17.72
N THR A 218 2.94 20.15 18.02
CA THR A 218 2.50 20.45 19.40
C THR A 218 1.51 19.43 19.94
N ILE A 219 0.47 19.11 19.19
CA ILE A 219 -0.63 18.21 19.58
C ILE A 219 -0.57 16.90 18.81
N SER A 220 -1.18 15.86 19.36
CA SER A 220 -1.29 14.56 18.69
C SER A 220 -2.68 14.39 18.06
N LEU A 221 -2.69 14.03 16.79
CA LEU A 221 -3.84 13.73 15.96
C LEU A 221 -3.81 12.23 15.61
N SER A 222 -4.31 11.39 16.53
CA SER A 222 -4.46 9.95 16.28
C SER A 222 -5.84 9.67 15.69
N PRO A 223 -5.93 9.11 14.47
CA PRO A 223 -7.17 8.54 13.95
C PRO A 223 -7.78 7.56 14.95
N GLY A 224 -9.08 7.65 15.17
CA GLY A 224 -9.83 6.77 16.08
C GLY A 224 -9.63 7.05 17.58
N SER A 225 -8.85 8.07 17.97
CA SER A 225 -8.80 8.47 19.38
C SER A 225 -10.05 9.28 19.77
N LYS A 226 -10.73 8.86 20.84
CA LYS A 226 -11.81 9.67 21.45
C LYS A 226 -11.16 10.75 22.30
N TYR A 227 -11.00 11.96 21.76
CA TYR A 227 -10.67 13.10 22.59
C TYR A 227 -11.88 13.43 23.48
N LYS A 228 -11.66 13.43 24.80
CA LYS A 228 -12.59 14.01 25.78
C LYS A 228 -11.99 15.34 26.20
N ALA A 229 -12.64 16.45 25.87
CA ALA A 229 -12.30 17.73 26.47
C ALA A 229 -12.49 17.58 27.99
N SER A 230 -11.45 17.87 28.76
CA SER A 230 -11.58 17.96 30.22
C SER A 230 -12.37 19.24 30.50
N GLN A 231 -13.64 19.11 30.87
CA GLN A 231 -14.34 20.21 31.53
C GLN A 231 -13.80 20.29 32.96
N THR A 232 -12.82 21.16 33.18
CA THR A 232 -12.50 21.63 34.52
C THR A 232 -13.58 22.64 34.89
N ASN A 233 -14.50 22.23 35.78
CA ASN A 233 -15.37 23.15 36.51
C ASN A 233 -14.56 24.00 37.49
#